data_AF-A0A2V9S320-F1
#
_entry.id   AF-A0A2V9S320-F1
#
_cell.length_a   1.000
_cell.length_b   1.000
_cell.length_c   1.000
_cell.angle_alpha   90.00
_cell.angle_beta   90.00
_cell.angle_gamma   90.00
#
_symmetry.space_group_name_H-M   'P 1'
#
loop_
_entity.id
_entity.type
_entity.pdbx_description
1 polymer ?
#
loop_
_entity_poly.entity_id
_entity_poly.type
_entity_poly.pdbx_seq_one_letter_code
_entity_poly.pdbx_strand_id
1 'polypeptide(L)'
;MSAPFAAPQPVAPATLQFPEWQREYSEALFETNPARLAQRLIIAELVLVKRLRAIAYDPVARREREKIEDALSKLRLLKNLSCKEEAA
;
A
#
# COMPACT_ATOMS: atom_id res chain seq x y z
N MET A 1 -41.49 15.78 5.18
CA MET A 1 -40.64 16.17 4.03
C MET A 1 -39.50 15.17 3.98
N SER A 2 -39.59 14.16 3.11
CA SER A 2 -38.57 13.10 3.01
C SER A 2 -37.50 13.49 2.00
N ALA A 3 -36.24 13.45 2.40
CA ALA A 3 -35.10 13.65 1.53
C ALA A 3 -34.99 12.50 0.50
N PRO A 4 -34.60 12.76 -0.76
CA PRO A 4 -34.39 11.70 -1.71
C PRO A 4 -33.15 10.90 -1.32
N PHE A 5 -33.28 9.58 -1.33
CA PHE A 5 -32.20 8.61 -1.21
C PHE A 5 -31.19 8.88 -2.34
N ALA A 6 -30.06 9.49 -2.01
CA ALA A 6 -28.97 9.67 -2.94
C ALA A 6 -28.50 8.28 -3.40
N ALA A 7 -28.65 8.01 -4.70
CA ALA A 7 -28.15 6.79 -5.30
C ALA A 7 -26.64 6.63 -4.98
N PRO A 8 -26.16 5.41 -4.70
CA PRO A 8 -24.73 5.18 -4.50
C PRO A 8 -24.00 5.59 -5.77
N GLN A 9 -23.20 6.65 -5.67
CA GLN A 9 -22.32 7.09 -6.75
C GLN A 9 -21.45 5.88 -7.15
N PRO A 10 -21.28 5.59 -8.46
CA PRO A 10 -20.33 4.58 -8.90
C PRO A 10 -18.94 5.02 -8.40
N VAL A 11 -18.40 4.29 -7.43
CA VAL A 11 -17.03 4.52 -6.96
C VAL A 11 -16.13 4.25 -8.16
N ALA A 12 -15.69 5.31 -8.84
CA ALA A 12 -14.74 5.19 -9.92
C ALA A 12 -13.56 4.36 -9.39
N PRO A 13 -13.07 3.35 -10.14
CA PRO A 13 -11.93 2.56 -9.69
C PRO A 13 -10.83 3.54 -9.37
N ALA A 14 -10.38 3.55 -8.11
CA ALA A 14 -9.40 4.51 -7.63
C ALA A 14 -8.18 4.44 -8.56
N THR A 15 -8.05 5.42 -9.46
CA THR A 15 -6.94 5.49 -10.40
C THR A 15 -5.70 5.61 -9.55
N LEU A 16 -4.87 4.56 -9.57
CA LEU A 16 -3.63 4.53 -8.82
C LEU A 16 -2.79 5.74 -9.26
N GLN A 17 -2.58 6.70 -8.35
CA GLN A 17 -1.76 7.88 -8.63
C GLN A 17 -0.32 7.50 -8.96
N PHE A 18 0.14 6.34 -8.45
CA PHE A 18 1.50 5.85 -8.63
C PHE A 18 1.48 4.34 -8.91
N PRO A 19 1.12 3.92 -10.13
CA PRO A 19 0.85 2.52 -10.45
C PRO A 19 2.08 1.62 -10.28
N GLU A 20 3.30 2.14 -10.48
CA GLU A 20 4.53 1.35 -10.41
C GLU A 20 4.73 0.64 -9.07
N TRP A 21 4.54 1.35 -7.94
CA TRP A 21 4.76 0.79 -6.61
C TRP A 21 3.45 0.47 -5.88
N GLN A 22 2.35 1.16 -6.19
CA GLN A 22 1.06 0.90 -5.53
C GLN A 22 0.52 -0.48 -5.87
N ARG A 23 0.81 -1.01 -7.06
CA ARG A 23 0.40 -2.36 -7.43
C ARG A 23 1.06 -3.40 -6.53
N GLU A 24 2.39 -3.38 -6.44
CA GLU A 24 3.15 -4.33 -5.61
C GLU A 24 2.80 -4.20 -4.13
N TYR A 25 2.60 -2.97 -3.67
CA TYR A 25 2.11 -2.71 -2.32
C TYR A 25 0.71 -3.31 -2.09
N SER A 26 -0.22 -3.15 -3.04
CA SER A 26 -1.57 -3.70 -2.93
C SER A 26 -1.55 -5.23 -2.99
N GLU A 27 -0.75 -5.81 -3.87
CA GLU A 27 -0.55 -7.27 -3.94
C GLU A 27 -0.03 -7.83 -2.60
N ALA A 28 0.85 -7.11 -1.90
CA ALA A 28 1.30 -7.50 -0.57
C ALA A 28 0.23 -7.34 0.52
N LEU A 29 -0.66 -6.35 0.43
CA LEU A 29 -1.77 -6.17 1.37
C LEU A 29 -2.88 -7.21 1.22
N PHE A 30 -3.14 -7.67 -0.01
CA PHE A 30 -4.19 -8.65 -0.32
C PHE A 30 -3.68 -10.10 -0.35
N GLU A 31 -2.41 -10.34 -0.07
CA GLU A 31 -1.86 -11.69 0.00
C GLU A 31 -2.33 -12.37 1.30
N THR A 32 -3.19 -13.37 1.15
CA THR A 32 -3.73 -14.16 2.27
C THR A 32 -2.90 -15.42 2.54
N ASN A 33 -1.98 -15.80 1.64
CA ASN A 33 -1.15 -16.98 1.85
C ASN A 33 0.12 -16.59 2.64
N PRO A 34 0.30 -17.07 3.90
CA PRO A 34 1.43 -16.69 4.74
C PRO A 34 2.78 -17.08 4.15
N ALA A 35 2.86 -18.19 3.41
CA ALA A 35 4.08 -18.62 2.73
C ALA A 35 4.51 -17.67 1.61
N ARG A 36 3.55 -16.99 0.97
CA ARG A 36 3.80 -16.00 -0.09
C ARG A 36 3.85 -14.58 0.46
N LEU A 37 3.20 -14.30 1.58
CA LEU A 37 3.14 -13.00 2.22
C LEU A 37 4.55 -12.47 2.52
N ALA A 38 5.43 -13.31 3.08
CA ALA A 38 6.81 -12.91 3.32
C ALA A 38 7.54 -12.46 2.04
N GLN A 39 7.35 -13.18 0.94
CA GLN A 39 7.94 -12.83 -0.35
C GLN A 39 7.32 -11.54 -0.93
N ARG A 40 6.00 -11.39 -0.85
CA ARG A 40 5.28 -10.20 -1.32
C ARG A 40 5.65 -8.95 -0.54
N LEU A 41 5.79 -9.06 0.79
CA LEU A 41 6.27 -7.99 1.65
C LEU A 41 7.67 -7.51 1.22
N ILE A 42 8.59 -8.44 0.95
CA ILE A 42 9.95 -8.12 0.51
C ILE A 42 9.92 -7.40 -0.86
N ILE A 43 9.13 -7.90 -1.81
CA ILE A 43 8.99 -7.28 -3.14
C ILE A 43 8.44 -5.86 -3.02
N ALA A 44 7.35 -5.68 -2.26
CA ALA A 44 6.74 -4.38 -2.05
C ALA A 44 7.69 -3.40 -1.35
N GLU A 45 8.40 -3.84 -0.31
CA GLU A 45 9.39 -3.01 0.40
C GLU A 45 10.54 -2.60 -0.52
N LEU A 46 11.06 -3.52 -1.33
CA LEU A 46 12.13 -3.23 -2.29
C LEU A 46 11.69 -2.18 -3.31
N VAL A 47 10.49 -2.31 -3.87
CA VAL A 47 9.96 -1.40 -4.89
C VAL A 47 9.70 -0.01 -4.29
N LEU A 48 9.12 0.05 -3.09
CA LEU A 48 8.90 1.30 -2.35
C LEU A 48 10.22 2.00 -2.02
N VAL A 49 11.22 1.29 -1.49
CA VAL A 49 12.54 1.87 -1.17
C VAL A 49 13.26 2.33 -2.43
N LYS A 50 13.19 1.57 -3.52
CA LYS A 50 13.77 1.96 -4.82
C LYS A 50 13.13 3.25 -5.32
N ARG A 51 11.80 3.36 -5.27
CA ARG A 51 11.08 4.58 -5.68
C ARG A 51 11.44 5.76 -4.78
N LEU A 52 11.46 5.56 -3.46
CA LEU A 52 11.82 6.60 -2.50
C LEU A 52 13.19 7.21 -2.79
N ARG A 53 14.18 6.37 -3.12
CA ARG A 53 15.52 6.80 -3.52
C ARG A 53 15.51 7.58 -4.84
N ALA A 54 14.73 7.12 -5.83
CA ALA A 54 14.62 7.79 -7.12
C ALA A 54 14.04 9.21 -7.00
N ILE A 55 13.10 9.42 -6.08
CA ILE A 55 12.43 10.71 -5.88
C ILE A 55 13.00 11.51 -4.70
N ALA A 56 14.10 11.06 -4.07
CA ALA A 56 14.60 11.64 -2.82
C ALA A 56 14.94 13.14 -2.95
N TYR A 57 15.52 13.52 -4.09
CA TYR A 57 15.97 14.89 -4.37
C TYR A 57 14.96 15.70 -5.19
N ASP A 58 13.81 15.13 -5.55
CA ASP A 58 12.79 15.84 -6.33
C ASP A 58 11.94 16.73 -5.40
N PRO A 59 11.98 18.07 -5.53
CA PRO A 59 11.21 18.97 -4.67
C PRO A 59 9.69 18.83 -4.86
N VAL A 60 9.23 18.38 -6.03
CA VAL A 60 7.81 18.21 -6.37
C VAL A 60 7.25 16.91 -5.80
N ALA A 61 8.10 15.89 -5.62
CA ALA A 61 7.71 14.57 -5.17
C ALA A 61 7.47 14.43 -3.65
N ARG A 62 7.35 15.53 -2.89
CA ARG A 62 7.09 15.49 -1.43
C ARG A 62 5.87 14.61 -1.10
N ARG A 63 4.77 14.81 -1.83
CA ARG A 63 3.53 14.05 -1.60
C ARG A 63 3.69 12.56 -1.89
N GLU A 64 4.47 12.21 -2.91
CA GLU A 64 4.75 10.81 -3.24
C GLU A 64 5.63 10.17 -2.15
N ARG A 65 6.64 10.88 -1.64
CA ARG A 65 7.49 10.41 -0.52
C ARG A 65 6.67 10.10 0.73
N GLU A 66 5.81 11.03 1.15
CA GLU A 66 4.93 10.82 2.32
C GLU A 66 4.05 9.57 2.16
N LYS A 67 3.54 9.32 0.95
CA LYS A 67 2.75 8.12 0.66
C LYS A 67 3.57 6.84 0.71
N ILE A 68 4.80 6.87 0.24
CA ILE A 68 5.72 5.73 0.26
C ILE A 68 6.16 5.42 1.71
N GLU A 69 6.44 6.44 2.52
CA GLU A 69 6.81 6.29 3.93
C GLU A 69 5.64 5.69 4.76
N ASP A 70 4.41 6.15 4.53
CA ASP A 70 3.20 5.57 5.13
C ASP A 70 3.02 4.10 4.70
N ALA A 71 3.21 3.79 3.41
CA ALA A 71 3.13 2.42 2.90
C ALA A 71 4.17 1.49 3.57
N LEU A 72 5.42 1.93 3.70
CA LEU A 72 6.49 1.18 4.37
C LEU A 72 6.17 0.92 5.85
N SER A 73 5.61 1.92 6.52
CA SER A 73 5.19 1.80 7.93
C SER A 73 4.10 0.74 8.09
N LYS A 74 3.12 0.72 7.18
CA LYS A 74 2.06 -0.30 7.14
C LYS A 74 2.59 -1.71 6.85
N LEU A 75 3.56 -1.86 5.92
CA LEU A 75 4.18 -3.16 5.66
C LEU A 75 4.90 -3.71 6.89
N ARG A 76 5.59 -2.85 7.65
CA ARG A 76 6.24 -3.25 8.91
C ARG A 76 5.23 -3.70 9.96
N LEU A 77 4.11 -3.01 10.09
CA LEU A 77 3.02 -3.44 10.97
C LEU A 77 2.44 -4.79 10.54
N LEU A 78 2.18 -4.98 9.24
CA LEU A 78 1.68 -6.24 8.70
C LEU A 78 2.64 -7.40 8.98
N LYS A 79 3.94 -7.19 8.82
CA LYS A 79 4.98 -8.17 9.16
C LYS A 79 4.96 -8.55 10.65
N ASN A 80 4.80 -7.56 11.53
CA ASN A 80 4.73 -7.81 12.97
C ASN A 80 3.44 -8.54 13.39
N LEU A 81 2.31 -8.25 12.72
CA LEU A 81 1.04 -8.94 12.96
C LEU A 81 1.06 -10.39 12.45
N SER A 82 1.61 -10.62 11.26
CA SER A 82 1.77 -11.97 10.70
C SER A 82 2.69 -12.84 11.56
N CYS A 83 3.71 -12.30 12.21
CA CYS A 83 4.51 -13.03 13.20
C CYS A 83 3.75 -13.37 14.50
N LYS A 84 2.60 -12.76 14.77
CA LYS A 84 1.86 -12.92 16.03
C LYS A 84 0.82 -14.05 15.98
N GLU A 85 0.39 -14.47 14.78
CA GLU A 85 -0.64 -15.49 14.60
C GLU A 85 -0.12 -16.94 14.74
N GLU A 86 1.20 -17.15 14.69
CA GLU A 86 1.85 -18.46 14.90
C GLU A 86 2.21 -18.74 16.38
N ALA A 87 1.88 -17.85 17.30
CA ALA A 87 2.27 -17.95 18.72
C ALA A 87 1.09 -18.15 19.70
N ALA A 88 -0.10 -18.48 19.19
CA ALA A 88 -1.31 -18.72 19.99
C ALA A 88 -1.83 -20.15 19.86
#